data_AF-V7HZ01-F1
#
_entry.id   AF-V7HZ01-F1
#
_cell.length_a   1.000
_cell.length_b   1.000
_cell.length_c   1.000
_cell.angle_alpha   90.00
_cell.angle_beta   90.00
_cell.angle_gamma   90.00
#
_symmetry.space_group_name_H-M   'P 1'
#
loop_
_entity.id
_entity.type
_entity.pdbx_description
1 polymer ?
#
loop_
_entity_poly.entity_id
_entity_poly.type
_entity_poly.pdbx_seq_one_letter_code
_entity_poly.pdbx_strand_id
1 'polypeptide(L)'
;MKALANEDIVATQATISRDMRELKIVKGQNAAGKSYYTHFKEEKNTSSKRLNQVIKDVVLEVDCVEFTNVIHTLPRNANVLAALLDELRPLNLLGTIAGYDTLVTYSKSVADAKELNNFFKECLH
;
A
#
# COMPACT_ATOMS: atom_id res chain seq x y z
N MET A 1 6.75 15.87 -22.90
CA MET A 1 7.30 16.98 -23.71
C MET A 1 6.22 18.01 -24.02
N LYS A 2 5.33 17.85 -25.03
CA LYS A 2 4.31 18.88 -25.35
C LYS A 2 3.39 19.27 -24.19
N ALA A 3 2.91 18.31 -23.39
CA ALA A 3 2.04 18.60 -22.25
C ALA A 3 2.76 19.34 -21.10
N LEU A 4 4.06 19.10 -20.89
CA LEU A 4 4.87 19.79 -19.86
C LEU A 4 5.29 21.19 -20.32
N ALA A 5 5.55 21.36 -21.61
CA ALA A 5 5.88 22.65 -22.21
C ALA A 5 4.68 23.62 -22.19
N ASN A 6 3.45 23.12 -22.22
CA ASN A 6 2.24 23.94 -22.07
C ASN A 6 2.05 24.46 -20.63
N GLU A 7 2.79 23.92 -19.66
CA GLU A 7 2.82 24.33 -18.26
C GLU A 7 4.14 25.07 -17.92
N ASP A 8 4.87 25.55 -18.93
CA ASP A 8 6.19 26.21 -18.82
C ASP A 8 7.30 25.38 -18.14
N ILE A 9 7.13 24.05 -18.04
CA ILE A 9 8.11 23.14 -17.45
C ILE A 9 9.15 22.74 -18.51
N VAL A 10 10.38 23.26 -18.36
CA VAL A 10 11.53 22.90 -19.20
C VAL A 10 12.12 21.58 -18.71
N ALA A 11 11.78 20.48 -19.38
CA ALA A 11 12.32 19.16 -19.08
C ALA A 11 12.94 18.50 -20.33
N THR A 12 14.09 17.84 -20.15
CA THR A 12 14.73 17.07 -21.23
C THR A 12 14.18 15.64 -21.27
N GLN A 13 14.40 14.91 -22.37
CA GLN A 13 14.05 13.49 -22.44
C GLN A 13 14.74 12.66 -21.35
N ALA A 14 15.97 13.03 -20.96
CA ALA A 14 16.70 12.38 -19.88
C ALA A 14 16.06 12.63 -18.51
N THR A 15 15.63 13.87 -18.25
CA THR A 15 14.93 14.26 -17.01
C THR A 15 13.59 13.53 -16.90
N ILE A 16 12.77 13.58 -17.95
CA ILE A 16 11.47 12.89 -17.97
C ILE A 16 11.65 11.37 -17.82
N SER A 17 12.65 10.78 -18.46
CA SER A 17 12.89 9.33 -18.33
C SER A 17 13.32 8.93 -16.93
N ARG A 18 14.06 9.79 -16.22
CA ARG A 18 14.44 9.58 -14.83
C ARG A 18 13.23 9.71 -13.92
N ASP A 19 12.46 10.79 -14.06
CA ASP A 19 11.28 11.04 -13.24
C ASP A 19 10.21 9.95 -13.46
N MET A 20 10.04 9.47 -14.68
CA MET A 20 9.17 8.32 -14.96
C MET A 20 9.62 7.05 -14.24
N ARG A 21 10.94 6.79 -14.13
CA ARG A 21 11.44 5.65 -13.33
C ARG A 21 11.20 5.87 -11.84
N GLU A 22 11.43 7.07 -11.33
CA GLU A 22 11.19 7.42 -9.93
C GLU A 22 9.69 7.34 -9.56
N LEU A 23 8.80 7.77 -10.46
CA LEU A 23 7.34 7.70 -10.33
C LEU A 23 6.75 6.33 -10.70
N LYS A 24 7.60 5.33 -10.98
CA LYS A 24 7.23 3.98 -11.44
C LYS A 24 6.26 4.02 -12.63
N ILE A 25 6.38 4.97 -13.56
CA ILE A 25 5.54 5.04 -14.77
C ILE A 25 6.19 4.19 -15.87
N VAL A 26 5.45 3.19 -16.37
CA VAL A 26 5.88 2.32 -17.48
C VAL A 26 5.05 2.50 -18.74
N LYS A 27 5.67 2.20 -19.88
CA LYS A 27 5.05 2.27 -21.20
C LYS A 27 4.32 0.94 -21.48
N GLY A 28 2.99 0.97 -21.41
CA GLY A 28 2.12 -0.13 -21.83
C GLY A 28 1.77 -0.03 -23.32
N GLN A 29 1.36 -1.15 -23.93
CA GLN A 29 0.71 -1.18 -25.24
C GLN A 29 -0.71 -1.74 -25.07
N ASN A 30 -1.69 -1.15 -25.74
CA ASN A 30 -3.04 -1.70 -25.76
C ASN A 30 -3.15 -2.79 -26.85
N ALA A 31 -4.26 -3.54 -26.87
CA ALA A 31 -4.51 -4.59 -27.86
C ALA A 31 -4.52 -4.09 -29.32
N ALA A 32 -4.61 -2.76 -29.52
CA ALA A 32 -4.54 -2.09 -30.81
C ALA A 32 -3.15 -1.50 -31.13
N GLY A 33 -2.09 -1.84 -30.37
CA GLY A 33 -0.70 -1.40 -30.60
C GLY A 33 -0.39 0.05 -30.21
N LYS A 34 -1.35 0.80 -29.66
CA LYS A 34 -1.13 2.18 -29.20
C LYS A 34 -0.42 2.18 -27.85
N SER A 35 0.73 2.86 -27.80
CA SER A 35 1.49 3.04 -26.57
C SER A 35 0.81 4.02 -25.61
N TYR A 36 0.69 3.65 -24.34
CA TYR A 36 0.18 4.50 -23.26
C TYR A 36 1.11 4.43 -22.04
N TYR A 37 1.07 5.44 -21.18
CA TYR A 37 1.84 5.47 -19.95
C TYR A 37 0.93 5.14 -18.77
N THR A 38 1.34 4.20 -17.93
CA THR A 38 0.61 3.77 -16.73
C THR A 38 1.57 3.65 -15.57
N HIS A 39 1.09 3.83 -14.34
CA HIS A 39 1.83 3.37 -13.17
C HIS A 39 2.11 1.87 -13.30
N PHE A 40 3.31 1.46 -12.94
CA PHE A 40 3.72 0.07 -12.81
C PHE A 40 2.76 -0.56 -11.81
N LYS A 41 1.86 -1.39 -12.31
CA LYS A 41 1.21 -2.37 -11.46
C LYS A 41 2.33 -3.29 -11.01
N GLU A 42 2.92 -3.00 -9.85
CA GLU A 42 3.61 -4.03 -9.08
C GLU A 42 2.69 -5.24 -9.11
N GLU A 43 3.22 -6.38 -9.56
CA GLU A 43 2.49 -7.64 -9.47
C GLU A 43 1.95 -7.71 -8.04
N LYS A 44 0.63 -7.90 -7.87
CA LYS A 44 -0.02 -7.95 -6.53
C LYS A 44 0.77 -8.81 -5.52
N ASN A 45 1.50 -9.81 -6.02
CA ASN A 45 2.43 -10.65 -5.27
C ASN A 45 3.56 -9.90 -4.53
N THR A 46 4.11 -8.81 -5.08
CA THR A 46 5.25 -8.09 -4.47
C THR A 46 4.79 -7.26 -3.28
N SER A 47 3.71 -6.50 -3.43
CA SER A 47 3.19 -5.63 -2.38
C SER A 47 2.56 -6.43 -1.23
N SER A 48 1.90 -7.56 -1.51
CA SER A 48 1.44 -8.50 -0.47
C SER A 48 2.61 -9.16 0.27
N LYS A 49 3.69 -9.55 -0.42
CA LYS A 49 4.90 -10.07 0.23
C LYS A 49 5.54 -9.03 1.14
N ARG A 50 5.60 -7.78 0.70
CA ARG A 50 6.11 -6.66 1.51
C ARG A 50 5.26 -6.45 2.77
N LEU A 51 3.94 -6.49 2.65
CA LEU A 51 3.04 -6.38 3.81
C LEU A 51 3.31 -7.51 4.82
N ASN A 52 3.37 -8.77 4.36
CA ASN A 52 3.68 -9.90 5.24
C ASN A 52 5.02 -9.75 5.94
N GLN A 53 6.05 -9.28 5.24
CA GLN A 53 7.37 -9.05 5.83
C GLN A 53 7.32 -7.97 6.91
N VAL A 54 6.67 -6.84 6.62
CA VAL A 54 6.54 -5.75 7.61
C VAL A 54 5.75 -6.21 8.82
N ILE A 55 4.67 -6.99 8.65
CA ILE A 55 3.92 -7.57 9.76
C ILE A 55 4.85 -8.39 10.65
N LYS A 56 5.63 -9.31 10.07
CA LYS A 56 6.60 -10.14 10.80
C LYS A 56 7.67 -9.35 11.53
N ASP A 57 8.13 -8.25 10.94
CA ASP A 57 9.24 -7.47 11.47
C ASP A 57 8.81 -6.54 12.63
N VAL A 58 7.58 -6.02 12.60
CA VAL A 58 7.19 -4.92 13.49
C VAL A 58 5.95 -5.18 14.33
N VAL A 59 5.09 -6.14 14.01
CA VAL A 59 3.86 -6.40 14.79
C VAL A 59 4.17 -7.31 15.98
N LEU A 60 3.72 -6.90 17.17
CA LEU A 60 3.91 -7.63 18.42
C LEU A 60 2.67 -8.48 18.74
N GLU A 61 1.49 -7.89 18.59
CA GLU A 61 0.21 -8.56 18.87
C GLU A 61 -0.93 -7.88 18.10
N VAL A 62 -2.04 -8.61 17.97
CA VAL A 62 -3.24 -8.16 17.29
C VAL A 62 -4.49 -8.74 17.96
N ASP A 63 -5.40 -7.85 18.34
CA ASP A 63 -6.68 -8.19 18.95
C ASP A 63 -7.85 -7.65 18.13
N CYS A 64 -8.91 -8.45 18.03
CA CYS A 64 -10.13 -8.07 17.34
C CYS A 64 -11.19 -7.64 18.37
N VAL A 65 -11.76 -6.46 18.19
CA VAL A 65 -12.88 -5.94 18.98
C VAL A 65 -13.97 -5.48 18.03
N GLU A 66 -15.10 -6.19 17.98
CA GLU A 66 -16.19 -5.93 17.04
C GLU A 66 -15.69 -5.80 15.58
N PHE A 67 -15.93 -4.66 14.94
CA PHE A 67 -15.52 -4.36 13.56
C PHE A 67 -14.12 -3.72 13.47
N THR A 68 -13.33 -3.77 14.54
CA THR A 68 -12.00 -3.15 14.63
C THR A 68 -10.92 -4.17 14.99
N ASN A 69 -9.68 -3.89 14.58
CA ASN A 69 -8.50 -4.56 15.15
C ASN A 69 -7.58 -3.53 15.79
N VAL A 70 -7.06 -3.86 16.97
CA VAL A 70 -6.00 -3.13 17.65
C VAL A 70 -4.71 -3.91 17.46
N ILE A 71 -3.70 -3.26 16.88
CA ILE A 71 -2.42 -3.86 16.53
C ILE A 71 -1.33 -3.09 17.27
N HIS A 72 -0.56 -3.78 18.11
CA HIS A 72 0.62 -3.21 18.73
C HIS A 72 1.85 -3.52 17.88
N THR A 73 2.69 -2.51 17.67
CA THR A 73 3.90 -2.60 16.88
C THR A 73 5.11 -2.21 17.72
N LEU A 74 6.32 -2.48 17.21
CA LEU A 74 7.52 -1.82 17.70
C LEU A 74 7.37 -0.27 17.64
N PRO A 75 7.97 0.47 18.59
CA PRO A 75 7.96 1.93 18.59
C PRO A 75 8.20 2.58 17.23
N ARG A 76 7.37 3.56 16.85
CA ARG A 76 7.44 4.33 15.58
C ARG A 76 7.02 3.59 14.32
N ASN A 77 6.49 2.36 14.41
CA ASN A 77 6.15 1.56 13.23
C ASN A 77 4.66 1.56 12.87
N ALA A 78 3.76 1.99 13.76
CA ALA A 78 2.32 1.97 13.50
C ALA A 78 1.94 2.73 12.22
N ASN A 79 2.55 3.91 12.00
CA ASN A 79 2.33 4.70 10.78
C ASN A 79 2.85 4.02 9.49
N VAL A 80 3.94 3.25 9.57
CA VAL A 80 4.49 2.52 8.41
C VAL A 80 3.53 1.40 8.01
N LEU A 81 3.02 0.66 8.98
CA LEU A 81 2.04 -0.39 8.76
C LEU A 81 0.71 0.16 8.23
N ALA A 82 0.23 1.29 8.78
CA ALA A 82 -0.96 1.99 8.32
C ALA A 82 -0.88 2.33 6.83
N ALA A 83 0.23 2.94 6.40
CA ALA A 83 0.42 3.35 5.01
C ALA A 83 0.34 2.16 4.04
N LEU A 84 0.90 1.01 4.42
CA LEU A 84 0.84 -0.21 3.60
C LEU A 84 -0.57 -0.80 3.54
N LEU A 85 -1.30 -0.79 4.65
CA LEU A 85 -2.69 -1.27 4.70
C LEU A 85 -3.63 -0.35 3.92
N ASP A 86 -3.43 0.96 3.98
CA ASP A 86 -4.21 1.94 3.24
C ASP A 86 -3.94 1.89 1.73
N GLU A 87 -2.71 1.55 1.32
CA GLU A 87 -2.34 1.32 -0.07
C GLU A 87 -3.01 0.05 -0.63
N LEU A 88 -2.98 -1.05 0.14
CA LEU A 88 -3.44 -2.37 -0.33
C LEU A 88 -4.94 -2.61 -0.12
N ARG A 89 -5.53 -1.96 0.89
CA ARG A 89 -6.92 -2.14 1.35
C ARG A 89 -7.38 -3.62 1.34
N PRO A 90 -6.66 -4.51 2.04
CA PRO A 90 -7.04 -5.92 2.10
C PRO A 90 -8.41 -6.08 2.75
N LEU A 91 -9.14 -7.14 2.37
CA LEU A 91 -10.27 -7.66 3.15
C LEU A 91 -11.32 -6.61 3.54
N ASN A 92 -11.70 -5.75 2.60
CA ASN A 92 -12.71 -4.69 2.80
C ASN A 92 -12.39 -3.67 3.90
N LEU A 93 -11.11 -3.47 4.21
CA LEU A 93 -10.65 -2.43 5.13
C LEU A 93 -11.13 -1.03 4.71
N LEU A 94 -11.82 -0.32 5.61
CA LEU A 94 -12.30 1.04 5.36
C LEU A 94 -11.19 2.07 5.54
N GLY A 95 -10.36 1.88 6.57
CA GLY A 95 -9.21 2.72 6.85
C GLY A 95 -8.56 2.39 8.19
N THR A 96 -7.53 3.17 8.52
CA THR A 96 -6.71 2.98 9.71
C THR A 96 -6.49 4.29 10.49
N ILE A 97 -6.20 4.19 11.79
CA ILE A 97 -5.70 5.28 12.63
C ILE A 97 -4.45 4.78 13.35
N ALA A 98 -3.32 5.46 13.12
CA ALA A 98 -2.05 5.09 13.71
C ALA A 98 -1.60 6.10 14.78
N GLY A 99 -1.16 5.56 15.91
CA GLY A 99 -0.40 6.28 16.93
C GLY A 99 1.11 6.07 16.76
N TYR A 100 1.82 6.05 17.89
CA TYR A 100 3.27 5.82 17.92
C TYR A 100 3.63 4.34 17.71
N ASP A 101 2.95 3.46 18.46
CA ASP A 101 3.16 2.01 18.54
C ASP A 101 1.85 1.21 18.51
N THR A 102 0.71 1.89 18.35
CA THR A 102 -0.61 1.25 18.23
C THR A 102 -1.28 1.69 16.93
N LEU A 103 -1.86 0.74 16.22
CA LEU A 103 -2.67 0.95 15.02
C LEU A 103 -4.07 0.38 15.26
N VAL A 104 -5.10 1.16 14.92
CA VAL A 104 -6.49 0.69 14.90
C VAL A 104 -6.98 0.62 13.47
N THR A 105 -7.57 -0.52 13.10
CA THR A 105 -8.19 -0.72 11.78
C THR A 105 -9.70 -0.73 11.90
N TYR A 106 -10.38 -0.24 10.87
CA TYR A 106 -11.85 -0.22 10.79
C TYR A 106 -12.30 -1.01 9.56
N SER A 107 -13.01 -2.12 9.80
CA SER A 107 -13.57 -2.96 8.74
C SER A 107 -15.07 -2.68 8.54
N LYS A 108 -15.62 -3.09 7.39
CA LYS A 108 -17.06 -2.91 7.09
C LYS A 108 -17.98 -3.73 8.00
N SER A 109 -17.50 -4.85 8.52
CA SER A 109 -18.27 -5.73 9.39
C SER A 109 -17.37 -6.45 10.40
N VAL A 110 -17.99 -7.05 11.42
CA VAL A 110 -17.31 -7.93 12.38
C VAL A 110 -16.68 -9.15 11.68
N ALA A 111 -17.29 -9.64 10.61
CA ALA A 111 -16.75 -10.76 9.84
C ALA A 111 -15.46 -10.36 9.11
N ASP A 112 -15.45 -9.22 8.42
CA ASP A 112 -14.26 -8.68 7.76
C ASP A 112 -13.13 -8.40 8.77
N ALA A 113 -13.48 -7.88 9.96
CA ALA A 113 -12.50 -7.63 11.02
C ALA A 113 -11.85 -8.92 11.52
N LYS A 114 -12.62 -10.00 11.69
CA LYS A 114 -12.11 -11.33 12.07
C LYS A 114 -11.23 -11.94 10.99
N GLU A 115 -11.61 -11.79 9.72
CA GLU A 115 -10.79 -12.26 8.60
C GLU A 115 -9.44 -11.54 8.56
N LEU A 116 -9.46 -10.21 8.75
CA LEU A 116 -8.23 -9.42 8.86
C LEU A 116 -7.39 -9.84 10.09
N ASN A 117 -8.01 -10.09 11.24
CA ASN A 117 -7.33 -10.58 12.44
C ASN A 117 -6.59 -11.90 12.18
N ASN A 118 -7.27 -12.84 11.52
CA ASN A 118 -6.70 -14.14 11.19
C ASN A 118 -5.52 -13.99 10.23
N PHE A 119 -5.63 -13.12 9.21
CA PHE A 119 -4.52 -12.81 8.32
C PHE A 119 -3.27 -12.31 9.07
N PHE A 120 -3.43 -11.41 10.05
CA PHE A 120 -2.30 -10.98 10.88
C PHE A 120 -1.73 -12.14 11.71
N LYS A 121 -2.58 -12.96 12.35
CA LYS A 121 -2.14 -14.11 13.14
C LYS A 121 -1.38 -15.13 12.30
N GLU A 122 -1.86 -15.45 11.11
CA GLU A 122 -1.17 -16.33 10.16
C GLU A 122 0.20 -15.78 9.74
N CYS A 123 0.33 -14.46 9.64
CA CYS A 123 1.61 -13.81 9.35
C CYS A 123 2.57 -13.81 10.55
N LEU A 124 2.09 -13.87 11.78
CA LEU A 124 2.92 -13.88 12.99
C LEU A 124 3.44 -15.28 13.35
N HIS A 125 2.85 -16.33 12.76
CA HIS A 125 3.29 -17.72 12.85
C HIS A 125 4.22 -18.11 11.69
#